data_AF-A0AA88RKL7-F1
#
_entry.id   AF-A0AA88RKL7-F1
#
_cell.length_a   1.000
_cell.length_b   1.000
_cell.length_c   1.000
_cell.angle_alpha   90.00
_cell.angle_beta   90.00
_cell.angle_gamma   90.00
#
_symmetry.space_group_name_H-M   'P 1'
#
loop_
_entity.id
_entity.type
_entity.pdbx_description
1 polymer ?
#
loop_
_entity_poly.entity_id
_entity_poly.type
_entity_poly.pdbx_seq_one_letter_code
_entity_poly.pdbx_strand_id
1 'polypeptide(L)'
;MAINEVPHFRPTHKSRQLGMLESQKTWIHSTIYLTVIAAFLYLLQLLVSHKLILGHHQHVTIKKQPDLPLRFRSDGTFKILQVADVHYGNGITTRCRDMVETEFEKENAGNVREAGNISMEAGDNIFGPSTSDAAESLFQVFGPAMESRLPWAAVLGNHDQESTMTREELMSFISLMDYSVSQPNPSAEVSDPSKEHLLADIDGFGNYNLNVWGAPGSQLANSSVLNLYFLDSGDRAIVDGVRTYGWIKESQLSWLRGVSKAYQGQNQDKDQSADISFLSATPPALAFFHIPIPEIRQLSPKEIVGHFQEYAACSSVNSGVLQTLVSMGDVKAVFIGHDHTNDFCGNLSGIWFCYGGGFGYHGYGKAGLPRRARVIKVELEKGGKAWMGVQTIKTWKRLDNEKLSKIDEQ
;
A
#
# COMPACT_ATOMS: atom_id res chain seq x y z
N MET A 1 -44.63 76.98 39.37
CA MET A 1 -45.27 77.36 38.10
C MET A 1 -44.37 76.86 36.98
N ALA A 2 -44.71 76.00 36.03
CA ALA A 2 -45.75 74.98 35.90
C ALA A 2 -45.15 73.93 34.93
N ILE A 3 -45.47 72.65 35.15
CA ILE A 3 -44.95 71.48 34.43
C ILE A 3 -45.83 71.28 33.17
N ASN A 4 -45.22 71.09 32.01
CA ASN A 4 -45.94 70.76 30.76
C ASN A 4 -46.18 69.25 30.67
N GLU A 5 -47.45 68.83 30.65
CA GLU A 5 -47.89 67.48 30.29
C GLU A 5 -48.08 67.36 28.76
N VAL A 6 -47.65 66.22 28.21
CA VAL A 6 -47.85 65.83 26.80
C VAL A 6 -49.12 64.98 26.70
N PRO A 7 -50.03 65.20 25.74
CA PRO A 7 -51.27 64.44 25.65
C PRO A 7 -51.06 63.06 24.99
N HIS A 8 -51.56 62.01 25.65
CA HIS A 8 -51.65 60.66 25.10
C HIS A 8 -52.78 60.55 24.05
N PHE A 9 -52.41 60.26 22.81
CA PHE A 9 -53.34 59.85 21.75
C PHE A 9 -53.79 58.39 21.98
N ARG A 10 -55.10 58.16 22.19
CA ARG A 10 -55.69 56.81 22.15
C ARG A 10 -56.02 56.43 20.69
N PRO A 11 -55.66 55.23 20.20
CA PRO A 11 -56.02 54.80 18.85
C PRO A 11 -57.53 54.57 18.74
N THR A 12 -58.13 55.01 17.64
CA THR A 12 -59.56 54.81 17.35
C THR A 12 -59.85 53.38 16.89
N HIS A 13 -61.08 52.89 17.10
CA HIS A 13 -61.56 51.53 16.85
C HIS A 13 -61.26 50.97 15.43
N LYS A 14 -61.09 51.85 14.42
CA LYS A 14 -60.69 51.48 13.04
C LYS A 14 -59.23 51.03 12.91
N SER A 15 -58.31 51.58 13.72
CA SER A 15 -56.89 51.22 13.69
C SER A 15 -56.60 49.81 14.23
N ARG A 16 -57.40 49.34 15.20
CA ARG A 16 -57.34 47.96 15.72
C ARG A 16 -57.86 46.91 14.72
N GLN A 17 -58.85 47.24 13.89
CA GLN A 17 -59.35 46.32 12.86
C GLN A 17 -58.39 46.15 11.68
N LEU A 18 -57.69 47.21 11.25
CA LEU A 18 -56.69 47.10 10.18
C LEU A 18 -55.48 46.26 10.60
N GLY A 19 -54.94 46.47 11.81
CA GLY A 19 -53.81 45.68 12.33
C GLY A 19 -54.15 44.19 12.56
N MET A 20 -55.41 43.88 12.90
CA MET A 20 -55.90 42.49 12.96
C MET A 20 -55.97 41.83 11.57
N LEU A 21 -56.43 42.54 10.54
CA LEU A 21 -56.48 42.00 9.17
C LEU A 21 -55.09 41.81 8.54
N GLU A 22 -54.13 42.71 8.83
CA GLU A 22 -52.73 42.55 8.41
C GLU A 22 -52.05 41.39 9.14
N SER A 23 -52.23 41.27 10.46
CA SER A 23 -51.73 40.15 11.26
C SER A 23 -52.31 38.80 10.84
N GLN A 24 -53.58 38.77 10.41
CA GLN A 24 -54.24 37.55 9.95
C GLN A 24 -53.70 37.11 8.58
N LYS A 25 -53.34 38.05 7.70
CA LYS A 25 -52.70 37.75 6.42
C LYS A 25 -51.25 37.27 6.58
N THR A 26 -50.45 37.84 7.47
CA THR A 26 -49.05 37.45 7.66
C THR A 26 -48.90 36.03 8.21
N TRP A 27 -49.79 35.59 9.11
CA TRP A 27 -49.76 34.22 9.63
C TRP A 27 -50.07 33.17 8.55
N ILE A 28 -50.97 33.49 7.60
CA ILE A 28 -51.27 32.61 6.46
C ILE A 28 -50.04 32.45 5.56
N HIS A 29 -49.32 33.54 5.26
CA HIS A 29 -48.11 33.47 4.43
C HIS A 29 -46.97 32.72 5.14
N SER A 30 -46.78 32.94 6.45
CA SER A 30 -45.81 32.15 7.24
C SER A 30 -46.18 30.67 7.30
N THR A 31 -47.45 30.34 7.46
CA THR A 31 -47.91 28.95 7.49
C THR A 31 -47.68 28.28 6.13
N ILE A 32 -48.03 28.96 5.03
CA ILE A 32 -47.78 28.45 3.67
C ILE A 32 -46.28 28.26 3.43
N TYR A 33 -45.44 29.25 3.79
CA TYR A 33 -43.99 29.15 3.64
C TYR A 33 -43.39 27.99 4.43
N LEU A 34 -43.81 27.79 5.69
CA LEU A 34 -43.39 26.66 6.51
C LEU A 34 -43.85 25.32 5.92
N THR A 35 -45.08 25.24 5.40
CA THR A 35 -45.56 24.01 4.73
C THR A 35 -44.78 23.69 3.46
N VAL A 36 -44.38 24.71 2.68
CA VAL A 36 -43.54 24.53 1.48
C VAL A 36 -42.14 24.05 1.86
N ILE A 37 -41.51 24.64 2.88
CA ILE A 37 -40.21 24.17 3.40
C ILE A 37 -40.34 22.72 3.90
N ALA A 38 -41.36 22.42 4.70
CA ALA A 38 -41.56 21.07 5.22
C ALA A 38 -41.79 20.05 4.09
N ALA A 39 -42.57 20.40 3.07
CA ALA A 39 -42.78 19.56 1.90
C ALA A 39 -41.50 19.37 1.08
N PHE A 40 -40.69 20.42 0.91
CA PHE A 40 -39.39 20.33 0.23
C PHE A 40 -38.40 19.46 1.00
N LEU A 41 -38.30 19.65 2.32
CA LEU A 41 -37.47 18.81 3.18
C LEU A 41 -37.95 17.35 3.18
N TYR A 42 -39.26 17.11 3.19
CA TYR A 42 -39.82 15.76 3.10
C TYR A 42 -39.56 15.11 1.73
N LEU A 43 -39.67 15.87 0.64
CA LEU A 43 -39.34 15.40 -0.70
C LEU A 43 -37.84 15.10 -0.84
N LEU A 44 -36.99 15.99 -0.32
CA LEU A 44 -35.54 15.77 -0.27
C LEU A 44 -35.22 14.55 0.59
N GLN A 45 -35.87 14.39 1.74
CA GLN A 45 -35.76 13.19 2.56
C GLN A 45 -36.13 11.97 1.72
N LEU A 46 -37.27 11.91 1.02
CA LEU A 46 -37.64 10.76 0.19
C LEU A 46 -36.63 10.49 -0.95
N LEU A 47 -36.13 11.53 -1.60
CA LEU A 47 -35.18 11.45 -2.72
C LEU A 47 -33.75 11.09 -2.28
N VAL A 48 -33.37 11.36 -1.05
CA VAL A 48 -32.00 11.15 -0.56
C VAL A 48 -31.93 10.03 0.47
N SER A 49 -32.99 9.78 1.25
CA SER A 49 -33.03 8.73 2.28
C SER A 49 -32.83 7.34 1.70
N HIS A 50 -33.40 7.00 0.54
CA HIS A 50 -33.11 5.71 -0.09
C HIS A 50 -31.64 5.56 -0.53
N LYS A 51 -30.90 6.67 -0.71
CA LYS A 51 -29.46 6.69 -0.97
C LYS A 51 -28.59 6.79 0.30
N LEU A 52 -29.17 7.24 1.42
CA LEU A 52 -28.50 7.42 2.72
C LEU A 52 -28.81 6.31 3.73
N ILE A 53 -29.82 5.46 3.49
CA ILE A 53 -30.08 4.28 4.31
C ILE A 53 -28.96 3.27 4.06
N LEU A 54 -28.00 3.24 4.99
CA LEU A 54 -26.92 2.26 5.15
C LEU A 54 -27.42 0.81 5.38
N GLY A 55 -28.66 0.48 4.98
CA GLY A 55 -29.33 -0.79 5.27
C GLY A 55 -29.93 -1.51 4.06
N HIS A 56 -29.77 -1.00 2.83
CA HIS A 56 -30.23 -1.71 1.62
C HIS A 56 -29.18 -2.62 0.97
N HIS A 57 -27.94 -2.61 1.49
CA HIS A 57 -26.93 -3.60 1.13
C HIS A 57 -27.08 -4.85 2.02
N GLN A 58 -28.14 -5.64 1.78
CA GLN A 58 -28.27 -7.00 2.36
C GLN A 58 -27.31 -8.02 1.75
N HIS A 59 -26.45 -7.61 0.82
CA HIS A 59 -25.34 -8.44 0.36
C HIS A 59 -24.12 -8.16 1.21
N VAL A 60 -23.94 -8.92 2.30
CA VAL A 60 -22.63 -9.06 2.94
C VAL A 60 -21.67 -9.54 1.86
N THR A 61 -20.81 -8.63 1.40
CA THR A 61 -19.78 -8.97 0.42
C THR A 61 -18.66 -9.66 1.17
N ILE A 62 -18.60 -10.98 1.08
CA ILE A 62 -17.52 -11.76 1.66
C ILE A 62 -16.27 -11.49 0.81
N LYS A 63 -15.19 -11.00 1.43
CA LYS A 63 -13.87 -10.82 0.80
C LYS A 63 -13.50 -12.11 0.06
N LYS A 64 -13.28 -12.01 -1.26
CA LYS A 64 -12.75 -13.14 -2.04
C LYS A 64 -11.31 -13.38 -1.63
N GLN A 65 -10.99 -14.64 -1.35
CA GLN A 65 -9.63 -15.03 -0.96
C GLN A 65 -8.90 -15.65 -2.15
N PRO A 66 -7.58 -15.44 -2.27
CA PRO A 66 -6.77 -16.18 -3.23
C PRO A 66 -6.62 -17.65 -2.83
N ASP A 67 -6.16 -18.49 -3.76
CA ASP A 67 -5.73 -19.86 -3.45
C ASP A 67 -4.50 -19.81 -2.54
N LEU A 68 -4.72 -20.06 -1.25
CA LEU A 68 -3.69 -20.12 -0.21
C LEU A 68 -3.34 -21.57 0.16
N PRO A 69 -2.13 -21.83 0.66
CA PRO A 69 -1.04 -20.86 0.88
C PRO A 69 -0.33 -20.48 -0.43
N LEU A 70 0.32 -19.31 -0.42
CA LEU A 70 1.29 -18.96 -1.47
C LEU A 70 2.32 -20.07 -1.57
N ARG A 71 2.59 -20.55 -2.79
CA ARG A 71 3.51 -21.67 -3.00
C ARG A 71 4.21 -21.61 -4.34
N PHE A 72 5.35 -22.29 -4.41
CA PHE A 72 6.04 -22.57 -5.66
C PHE A 72 5.14 -23.40 -6.59
N ARG A 73 5.26 -23.16 -7.89
CA ARG A 73 4.60 -23.96 -8.92
C ARG A 73 5.21 -25.36 -9.00
N SER A 74 4.54 -26.27 -9.70
CA SER A 74 5.04 -27.63 -9.96
C SER A 74 6.38 -27.65 -10.71
N ASP A 75 6.67 -26.60 -11.48
CA ASP A 75 7.96 -26.40 -12.18
C ASP A 75 9.08 -25.86 -11.29
N GLY A 76 8.83 -25.69 -9.99
CA GLY A 76 9.81 -25.21 -9.01
C GLY A 76 10.03 -23.70 -9.04
N THR A 77 9.15 -22.93 -9.70
CA THR A 77 9.28 -21.47 -9.77
C THR A 77 8.26 -20.72 -8.90
N PHE A 78 8.69 -19.59 -8.36
CA PHE A 78 7.83 -18.59 -7.74
C PHE A 78 8.18 -17.22 -8.33
N LYS A 79 7.18 -16.45 -8.78
CA LYS A 79 7.37 -15.19 -9.49
C LYS A 79 6.55 -14.08 -8.85
N ILE A 80 7.19 -12.95 -8.57
CA ILE A 80 6.60 -11.74 -8.02
C ILE A 80 6.74 -10.64 -9.08
N LEU A 81 5.65 -9.94 -9.39
CA LEU A 81 5.69 -8.69 -10.14
C LEU A 81 5.71 -7.54 -9.15
N GLN A 82 6.81 -6.81 -9.04
CA GLN A 82 6.91 -5.58 -8.25
C GLN A 82 6.47 -4.39 -9.10
N VAL A 83 5.42 -3.71 -8.64
CA VAL A 83 4.88 -2.47 -9.19
C VAL A 83 5.15 -1.36 -8.16
N ALA A 84 6.03 -0.42 -8.48
CA ALA A 84 6.40 0.67 -7.57
C ALA A 84 5.90 2.02 -8.13
N ASP A 85 5.49 2.93 -7.25
CA ASP A 85 5.22 4.32 -7.61
C ASP A 85 4.17 4.44 -8.72
N VAL A 86 3.00 3.84 -8.51
CA VAL A 86 1.85 3.97 -9.42
C VAL A 86 1.33 5.41 -9.40
N HIS A 87 1.37 6.08 -8.24
CA HIS A 87 0.91 7.46 -8.08
C HIS A 87 -0.47 7.67 -8.70
N TYR A 88 -1.41 6.74 -8.53
CA TYR A 88 -2.70 6.87 -9.19
C TYR A 88 -3.42 8.14 -8.72
N GLY A 89 -3.99 8.89 -9.65
CA GLY A 89 -4.73 10.12 -9.40
C GLY A 89 -6.02 10.09 -10.20
N ASN A 90 -7.11 10.51 -9.58
CA ASN A 90 -8.45 10.54 -10.18
C ASN A 90 -8.97 11.96 -10.43
N GLY A 91 -8.17 12.99 -10.15
CA GLY A 91 -8.50 14.37 -10.44
C GLY A 91 -8.64 14.65 -11.94
N ILE A 92 -9.73 15.29 -12.36
CA ILE A 92 -10.02 15.71 -13.75
C ILE A 92 -8.89 16.58 -14.35
N THR A 93 -8.05 17.19 -13.50
CA THR A 93 -6.92 18.05 -13.90
C THR A 93 -5.55 17.39 -13.73
N THR A 94 -5.48 16.16 -13.23
CA THR A 94 -4.22 15.44 -13.02
C THR A 94 -3.67 15.04 -14.39
N ARG A 95 -2.56 15.64 -14.79
CA ARG A 95 -1.90 15.33 -16.06
C ARG A 95 -0.82 14.29 -15.86
N CYS A 96 -0.73 13.36 -16.81
CA CYS A 96 0.47 12.53 -16.95
C CYS A 96 1.71 13.43 -17.09
N ARG A 97 2.79 13.06 -16.41
CA ARG A 97 4.06 13.76 -16.35
C ARG A 97 5.11 13.01 -17.16
N ASP A 98 6.01 13.80 -17.75
CA ASP A 98 7.23 13.30 -18.39
C ASP A 98 6.97 12.30 -19.53
N MET A 99 5.92 12.57 -20.32
CA MET A 99 5.52 11.83 -21.50
C MET A 99 6.13 12.42 -22.78
N VAL A 100 6.50 11.56 -23.74
CA VAL A 100 6.75 12.02 -25.12
C VAL A 100 5.42 12.15 -25.88
N GLU A 101 5.37 12.98 -26.93
CA GLU A 101 4.12 13.29 -27.65
C GLU A 101 3.37 12.06 -28.19
N THR A 102 4.08 10.96 -28.44
CA THR A 102 3.49 9.70 -28.92
C THR A 102 2.87 8.85 -27.81
N GLU A 103 3.00 9.23 -26.53
CA GLU A 103 2.52 8.47 -25.38
C GLU A 103 1.27 9.07 -24.72
N PHE A 104 0.74 10.19 -25.22
CA PHE A 104 -0.43 10.85 -24.65
C PHE A 104 -1.71 10.00 -24.63
N GLU A 105 -1.77 8.91 -25.40
CA GLU A 105 -2.90 7.96 -25.40
C GLU A 105 -2.78 6.83 -24.36
N LYS A 106 -1.66 6.73 -23.63
CA LYS A 106 -1.52 5.72 -22.56
C LYS A 106 -2.38 6.11 -21.36
N GLU A 107 -3.14 5.14 -20.85
CA GLU A 107 -3.95 5.28 -19.64
C GLU A 107 -3.09 5.63 -18.40
N ASN A 108 -3.75 6.12 -17.35
CA ASN A 108 -3.17 6.71 -16.13
C ASN A 108 -2.06 5.88 -15.41
N ALA A 109 -1.96 4.58 -15.71
CA ALA A 109 -1.00 3.64 -15.15
C ALA A 109 -0.26 2.87 -16.27
N GLY A 110 0.97 2.41 -15.98
CA GLY A 110 1.74 1.60 -16.93
C GLY A 110 1.01 0.31 -17.35
N ASN A 111 1.21 -0.13 -18.59
CA ASN A 111 0.54 -1.32 -19.14
C ASN A 111 1.32 -2.63 -18.96
N VAL A 112 2.35 -2.64 -18.11
CA VAL A 112 3.16 -3.83 -17.89
C VAL A 112 2.34 -4.89 -17.15
N ARG A 113 1.99 -5.96 -17.87
CA ARG A 113 1.33 -7.15 -17.33
C ARG A 113 2.23 -8.36 -17.54
N GLU A 114 2.63 -9.04 -16.47
CA GLU A 114 3.33 -10.32 -16.56
C GLU A 114 2.70 -11.34 -15.61
N ALA A 115 2.41 -12.54 -16.11
CA ALA A 115 1.84 -13.61 -15.30
C ALA A 115 2.79 -13.99 -14.15
N GLY A 116 2.35 -13.73 -12.92
CA GLY A 116 3.08 -13.99 -11.68
C GLY A 116 2.34 -14.97 -10.75
N ASN A 117 2.95 -15.31 -9.63
CA ASN A 117 2.25 -15.94 -8.50
C ASN A 117 1.57 -14.90 -7.61
N ILE A 118 2.16 -13.70 -7.55
CA ILE A 118 1.72 -12.59 -6.72
C ILE A 118 2.15 -11.27 -7.37
N SER A 119 1.33 -10.23 -7.23
CA SER A 119 1.73 -8.83 -7.47
C SER A 119 2.15 -8.19 -6.15
N MET A 120 3.18 -7.37 -6.17
CA MET A 120 3.67 -6.63 -5.02
C MET A 120 3.68 -5.14 -5.33
N GLU A 121 2.89 -4.37 -4.62
CA GLU A 121 2.78 -2.94 -4.78
C GLU A 121 3.67 -2.20 -3.77
N ALA A 122 4.75 -1.61 -4.27
CA ALA A 122 5.90 -1.16 -3.48
C ALA A 122 5.79 0.29 -2.97
N GLY A 123 4.58 0.71 -2.57
CA GLY A 123 4.30 2.04 -2.03
C GLY A 123 4.08 3.13 -3.07
N ASP A 124 3.54 4.25 -2.60
CA ASP A 124 3.01 5.36 -3.42
C ASP A 124 2.02 4.83 -4.47
N ASN A 125 1.05 4.08 -3.97
CA ASN A 125 -0.02 3.46 -4.73
C ASN A 125 -0.95 4.54 -5.30
N ILE A 126 -1.31 5.51 -4.46
CA ILE A 126 -2.07 6.70 -4.85
C ILE A 126 -1.21 7.95 -4.74
N PHE A 127 -1.48 8.92 -5.61
CA PHE A 127 -0.89 10.25 -5.52
C PHE A 127 -1.86 11.15 -4.77
N GLY A 128 -1.74 11.18 -3.44
CA GLY A 128 -2.74 11.83 -2.59
C GLY A 128 -3.12 13.27 -2.97
N PRO A 129 -2.21 14.16 -3.39
CA PRO A 129 -2.56 15.53 -3.80
C PRO A 129 -3.46 15.59 -5.04
N SER A 130 -3.51 14.49 -5.80
CA SER A 130 -4.29 14.33 -7.02
C SER A 130 -5.40 13.28 -6.88
N THR A 131 -5.70 12.87 -5.65
CA THR A 131 -6.68 11.85 -5.29
C THR A 131 -7.78 12.47 -4.44
N SER A 132 -9.00 12.57 -4.98
CA SER A 132 -10.16 13.12 -4.27
C SER A 132 -10.79 12.14 -3.28
N ASP A 133 -10.65 10.84 -3.55
CA ASP A 133 -11.12 9.75 -2.69
C ASP A 133 -10.10 8.61 -2.74
N ALA A 134 -9.51 8.30 -1.59
CA ALA A 134 -8.48 7.29 -1.49
C ALA A 134 -9.03 5.88 -1.76
N ALA A 135 -10.22 5.54 -1.26
CA ALA A 135 -10.79 4.20 -1.41
C ALA A 135 -11.13 3.89 -2.87
N GLU A 136 -11.76 4.83 -3.58
CA GLU A 136 -12.02 4.70 -5.02
C GLU A 136 -10.73 4.53 -5.83
N SER A 137 -9.71 5.30 -5.48
CA SER A 137 -8.41 5.24 -6.17
C SER A 137 -7.68 3.92 -5.92
N LEU A 138 -7.73 3.37 -4.71
CA LEU A 138 -7.17 2.05 -4.43
C LEU A 138 -7.89 0.95 -5.21
N PHE A 139 -9.21 1.04 -5.41
CA PHE A 139 -9.92 0.11 -6.31
C PHE A 139 -9.39 0.16 -7.74
N GLN A 140 -8.97 1.33 -8.24
CA GLN A 140 -8.38 1.45 -9.56
C GLN A 140 -6.95 0.90 -9.61
N VAL A 141 -6.14 1.16 -8.59
CA VAL A 141 -4.76 0.65 -8.49
C VAL A 141 -4.73 -0.87 -8.44
N PHE A 142 -5.51 -1.49 -7.55
CA PHE A 142 -5.49 -2.94 -7.34
C PHE A 142 -6.50 -3.69 -8.22
N GLY A 143 -7.37 -2.97 -8.93
CA GLY A 143 -8.39 -3.50 -9.84
C GLY A 143 -7.85 -4.57 -10.79
N PRO A 144 -6.74 -4.31 -11.53
CA PRO A 144 -6.15 -5.30 -12.42
C PRO A 144 -5.77 -6.62 -11.75
N ALA A 145 -5.24 -6.58 -10.52
CA ALA A 145 -4.89 -7.80 -9.76
C ALA A 145 -6.15 -8.54 -9.29
N MET A 146 -7.15 -7.81 -8.79
CA MET A 146 -8.43 -8.36 -8.34
C MET A 146 -9.22 -9.02 -9.48
N GLU A 147 -9.29 -8.36 -10.64
CA GLU A 147 -9.95 -8.88 -11.84
C GLU A 147 -9.26 -10.14 -12.37
N SER A 148 -7.92 -10.15 -12.30
CA SER A 148 -7.09 -11.30 -12.68
C SER A 148 -7.09 -12.43 -11.64
N ARG A 149 -7.76 -12.23 -10.49
CA ARG A 149 -7.76 -13.15 -9.33
C ARG A 149 -6.34 -13.50 -8.84
N LEU A 150 -5.42 -12.57 -9.04
CA LEU A 150 -4.04 -12.72 -8.64
C LEU A 150 -3.92 -12.32 -7.17
N PRO A 151 -3.29 -13.13 -6.30
CA PRO A 151 -2.92 -12.67 -4.96
C PRO A 151 -2.06 -11.42 -5.06
N TRP A 152 -2.24 -10.45 -4.18
CA TRP A 152 -1.42 -9.23 -4.18
C TRP A 152 -1.14 -8.70 -2.76
N ALA A 153 0.02 -8.04 -2.61
CA ALA A 153 0.52 -7.55 -1.33
C ALA A 153 1.07 -6.14 -1.49
N ALA A 154 0.68 -5.21 -0.62
CA ALA A 154 1.12 -3.83 -0.70
C ALA A 154 1.93 -3.39 0.53
N VAL A 155 2.88 -2.49 0.32
CA VAL A 155 3.41 -1.59 1.34
C VAL A 155 2.94 -0.18 1.05
N LEU A 156 3.03 0.68 2.07
CA LEU A 156 2.68 2.09 1.95
C LEU A 156 3.92 2.94 1.67
N GLY A 157 3.77 3.95 0.82
CA GLY A 157 4.74 5.01 0.58
C GLY A 157 4.37 6.29 1.30
N ASN A 158 5.12 7.36 1.03
CA ASN A 158 4.91 8.64 1.70
C ASN A 158 3.73 9.43 1.12
N HIS A 159 3.31 9.15 -0.12
CA HIS A 159 2.18 9.82 -0.77
C HIS A 159 0.82 9.20 -0.45
N ASP A 160 0.79 7.95 0.03
CA ASP A 160 -0.47 7.21 0.19
C ASP A 160 -1.44 7.89 1.18
N GLN A 161 -0.94 8.48 2.26
CA GLN A 161 -1.76 9.10 3.31
C GLN A 161 -2.14 10.57 3.06
N GLU A 162 -1.89 11.08 1.85
CA GLU A 162 -2.09 12.51 1.53
C GLU A 162 -3.51 12.83 1.00
N SER A 163 -4.44 11.88 1.06
CA SER A 163 -5.83 12.02 0.61
C SER A 163 -6.84 11.88 1.77
N THR A 164 -7.97 11.20 1.57
CA THR A 164 -9.11 11.16 2.49
C THR A 164 -9.01 10.14 3.62
N MET A 165 -7.97 9.30 3.63
CA MET A 165 -7.77 8.23 4.61
C MET A 165 -6.41 8.36 5.29
N THR A 166 -6.38 8.08 6.59
CA THR A 166 -5.14 7.95 7.36
C THR A 166 -4.35 6.71 6.93
N ARG A 167 -3.07 6.64 7.29
CA ARG A 167 -2.20 5.48 7.02
C ARG A 167 -2.78 4.16 7.55
N GLU A 168 -3.36 4.21 8.75
CA GLU A 168 -4.01 3.06 9.39
C GLU A 168 -5.25 2.61 8.63
N GLU A 169 -6.13 3.56 8.28
CA GLU A 169 -7.34 3.28 7.51
C GLU A 169 -6.99 2.71 6.13
N LEU A 170 -5.96 3.25 5.47
CA LEU A 170 -5.47 2.76 4.17
C LEU A 170 -5.01 1.31 4.27
N MET A 171 -4.13 0.99 5.22
CA MET A 171 -3.65 -0.39 5.38
C MET A 171 -4.78 -1.35 5.76
N SER A 172 -5.67 -0.90 6.64
CA SER A 172 -6.85 -1.69 7.05
C SER A 172 -7.73 -1.98 5.84
N PHE A 173 -8.03 -0.96 5.03
CA PHE A 173 -8.83 -1.09 3.82
C PHE A 173 -8.17 -2.01 2.80
N ILE A 174 -6.88 -1.79 2.50
CA ILE A 174 -6.07 -2.64 1.61
C ILE A 174 -6.11 -4.11 2.05
N SER A 175 -6.04 -4.38 3.36
CA SER A 175 -6.10 -5.76 3.88
C SER A 175 -7.45 -6.43 3.69
N LEU A 176 -8.54 -5.65 3.53
CA LEU A 176 -9.91 -6.14 3.38
C LEU A 176 -10.34 -6.30 1.90
N MET A 177 -9.54 -5.82 0.95
CA MET A 177 -9.84 -5.92 -0.48
C MET A 177 -9.73 -7.37 -1.01
N ASP A 178 -10.50 -7.68 -2.05
CA ASP A 178 -10.50 -8.99 -2.71
C ASP A 178 -9.08 -9.41 -3.12
N TYR A 179 -8.73 -10.68 -2.90
CA TYR A 179 -7.44 -11.29 -3.21
C TYR A 179 -6.20 -10.67 -2.53
N SER A 180 -6.37 -9.63 -1.70
CA SER A 180 -5.29 -9.04 -0.91
C SER A 180 -4.80 -10.05 0.11
N VAL A 181 -3.49 -10.28 0.13
CA VAL A 181 -2.78 -11.01 1.19
C VAL A 181 -2.04 -10.06 2.13
N SER A 182 -2.20 -8.75 1.94
CA SER A 182 -1.67 -7.73 2.84
C SER A 182 -2.35 -7.81 4.21
N GLN A 183 -1.62 -7.45 5.26
CA GLN A 183 -2.11 -7.52 6.63
C GLN A 183 -1.82 -6.19 7.35
N PRO A 184 -2.66 -5.77 8.31
CA PRO A 184 -2.25 -4.76 9.28
C PRO A 184 -1.09 -5.30 10.13
N ASN A 185 -0.59 -4.49 11.06
CA ASN A 185 0.42 -4.97 12.01
C ASN A 185 -0.10 -6.22 12.76
N PRO A 186 0.78 -7.17 13.13
CA PRO A 186 0.38 -8.35 13.87
C PRO A 186 -0.21 -7.95 15.22
N SER A 187 -1.38 -8.49 15.54
CA SER A 187 -2.05 -8.23 16.82
C SER A 187 -1.53 -9.16 17.92
N ALA A 188 -1.44 -8.64 19.14
CA ALA A 188 -1.11 -9.40 20.35
C ALA A 188 -2.05 -10.61 20.55
N GLU A 189 -3.32 -10.49 20.15
CA GLU A 189 -4.39 -11.45 20.42
C GLU A 189 -4.33 -12.75 19.59
N VAL A 190 -3.56 -12.78 18.50
CA VAL A 190 -3.40 -13.97 17.64
C VAL A 190 -2.18 -14.82 18.03
N SER A 191 -1.47 -14.42 19.09
CA SER A 191 -0.24 -15.07 19.51
C SER A 191 -0.39 -15.89 20.79
N ASP A 192 0.25 -17.06 20.78
CA ASP A 192 0.60 -17.85 21.95
C ASP A 192 1.07 -16.94 23.10
N PRO A 193 0.57 -17.09 24.34
CA PRO A 193 1.00 -16.30 25.50
C PRO A 193 2.52 -16.30 25.74
N SER A 194 3.27 -17.26 25.20
CA SER A 194 4.74 -17.28 25.22
C SER A 194 5.41 -16.28 24.26
N LYS A 195 4.64 -15.61 23.39
CA LYS A 195 5.09 -14.65 22.36
C LYS A 195 4.71 -13.20 22.65
N GLU A 196 4.19 -12.92 23.84
CA GLU A 196 3.75 -11.58 24.27
C GLU A 196 4.87 -10.52 24.18
N HIS A 197 6.15 -10.93 24.31
CA HIS A 197 7.32 -10.04 24.15
C HIS A 197 7.67 -9.70 22.69
N LEU A 198 7.07 -10.38 21.71
CA LEU A 198 7.31 -10.15 20.27
C LEU A 198 6.36 -9.10 19.67
N LEU A 199 5.35 -8.66 20.42
CA LEU A 199 4.24 -7.82 19.93
C LEU A 199 4.15 -6.54 20.76
N ALA A 200 5.30 -5.90 20.99
CA ALA A 200 5.34 -4.51 21.40
C ALA A 200 4.64 -3.64 20.34
N ASP A 201 4.16 -2.46 20.74
CA ASP A 201 3.59 -1.47 19.82
C ASP A 201 4.56 -1.23 18.64
N ILE A 202 4.18 -1.73 17.45
CA ILE A 202 5.03 -1.70 16.26
C ILE A 202 4.74 -0.39 15.53
N ASP A 203 5.77 0.42 15.33
CA ASP A 203 5.62 1.68 14.59
C ASP A 203 5.14 1.46 13.15
N GLY A 204 4.35 2.41 12.66
CA GLY A 204 3.79 2.39 11.31
C GLY A 204 2.65 1.38 11.17
N PHE A 205 2.23 1.12 9.94
CA PHE A 205 1.11 0.23 9.61
C PHE A 205 1.45 -0.66 8.42
N GLY A 206 1.09 -1.94 8.51
CA GLY A 206 1.36 -2.89 7.44
C GLY A 206 2.75 -3.53 7.55
N ASN A 207 3.22 -3.74 8.78
CA ASN A 207 4.37 -4.60 9.04
C ASN A 207 3.88 -6.05 9.13
N TYR A 208 4.19 -6.87 8.14
CA TYR A 208 3.72 -8.26 8.09
C TYR A 208 4.68 -9.17 7.33
N ASN A 209 4.49 -10.48 7.50
CA ASN A 209 5.28 -11.48 6.81
C ASN A 209 4.38 -12.50 6.10
N LEU A 210 4.79 -12.93 4.92
CA LEU A 210 4.13 -13.99 4.16
C LEU A 210 5.08 -15.16 3.96
N ASN A 211 4.57 -16.37 4.13
CA ASN A 211 5.31 -17.60 3.86
C ASN A 211 4.96 -18.14 2.48
N VAL A 212 5.99 -18.56 1.75
CA VAL A 212 5.86 -19.23 0.46
C VAL A 212 6.26 -20.69 0.62
N TRP A 213 5.31 -21.57 0.37
CA TRP A 213 5.40 -23.00 0.60
C TRP A 213 6.02 -23.72 -0.60
N GLY A 214 6.61 -24.90 -0.35
CA GLY A 214 7.22 -25.69 -1.42
C GLY A 214 6.25 -26.13 -2.51
N ALA A 215 6.82 -26.57 -3.63
CA ALA A 215 6.08 -27.00 -4.80
C ALA A 215 5.17 -28.22 -4.48
N PRO A 216 3.95 -28.32 -5.06
CA PRO A 216 3.09 -29.48 -4.88
C PRO A 216 3.81 -30.79 -5.19
N GLY A 217 3.58 -31.81 -4.36
CA GLY A 217 4.19 -33.14 -4.53
C GLY A 217 5.68 -33.22 -4.16
N SER A 218 6.32 -32.12 -3.72
CA SER A 218 7.67 -32.15 -3.15
C SER A 218 7.67 -32.52 -1.67
N GLN A 219 8.81 -32.96 -1.14
CA GLN A 219 8.99 -33.17 0.31
C GLN A 219 8.79 -31.87 1.11
N LEU A 220 9.03 -30.72 0.46
CA LEU A 220 8.86 -29.39 1.01
C LEU A 220 7.45 -28.81 0.80
N ALA A 221 6.51 -29.55 0.19
CA ALA A 221 5.18 -29.05 -0.15
C ALA A 221 4.40 -28.48 1.05
N ASN A 222 4.71 -29.01 2.24
CA ASN A 222 4.12 -28.64 3.53
C ASN A 222 5.13 -27.90 4.44
N SER A 223 6.13 -27.23 3.86
CA SER A 223 7.07 -26.37 4.59
C SER A 223 7.22 -25.02 3.89
N SER A 224 7.45 -23.97 4.67
CA SER A 224 7.87 -22.66 4.15
C SER A 224 9.30 -22.80 3.61
N VAL A 225 9.52 -22.36 2.37
CA VAL A 225 10.82 -22.42 1.67
C VAL A 225 11.33 -21.03 1.27
N LEU A 226 10.51 -20.00 1.40
CA LEU A 226 10.86 -18.60 1.17
C LEU A 226 9.96 -17.71 2.04
N ASN A 227 10.55 -16.68 2.65
CA ASN A 227 9.82 -15.67 3.43
C ASN A 227 9.78 -14.34 2.70
N LEU A 228 8.66 -13.62 2.81
CA LEU A 228 8.51 -12.26 2.29
C LEU A 228 8.20 -11.34 3.48
N TYR A 229 9.04 -10.32 3.68
CA TYR A 229 8.91 -9.34 4.77
C TYR A 229 8.47 -8.00 4.21
N PHE A 230 7.41 -7.44 4.79
CA PHE A 230 6.83 -6.17 4.39
C PHE A 230 6.94 -5.21 5.56
N LEU A 231 7.52 -4.03 5.33
CA LEU A 231 7.80 -3.04 6.37
C LEU A 231 7.29 -1.67 5.95
N ASP A 232 6.68 -0.97 6.90
CA ASP A 232 6.31 0.42 6.72
C ASP A 232 7.54 1.34 6.91
N SER A 233 8.06 1.91 5.82
CA SER A 233 9.18 2.86 5.92
C SER A 233 8.77 4.26 6.39
N GLY A 234 7.48 4.51 6.61
CA GLY A 234 6.92 5.79 7.03
C GLY A 234 6.64 6.77 5.88
N ASP A 235 6.31 8.01 6.27
CA ASP A 235 6.04 9.14 5.35
C ASP A 235 7.17 10.17 5.41
N ARG A 236 6.96 11.29 6.09
CA ARG A 236 7.91 12.38 6.29
C ARG A 236 8.06 12.64 7.77
N ALA A 237 9.20 13.19 8.14
CA ALA A 237 9.54 13.46 9.52
C ALA A 237 10.33 14.77 9.64
N ILE A 238 10.45 15.25 10.88
CA ILE A 238 11.32 16.37 11.24
C ILE A 238 12.29 15.85 12.31
N VAL A 239 13.59 16.01 12.05
CA VAL A 239 14.67 15.61 12.96
C VAL A 239 15.54 16.83 13.18
N ASP A 240 15.70 17.23 14.45
CA ASP A 240 16.43 18.43 14.85
C ASP A 240 16.00 19.71 14.09
N GLY A 241 14.69 19.82 13.82
CA GLY A 241 14.10 20.95 13.08
C GLY A 241 14.27 20.89 11.56
N VAL A 242 14.93 19.85 11.01
CA VAL A 242 15.14 19.66 9.57
C VAL A 242 14.15 18.63 9.04
N ARG A 243 13.48 18.95 7.93
CA ARG A 243 12.58 18.02 7.23
C ARG A 243 13.39 16.89 6.59
N THR A 244 12.88 15.67 6.72
CA THR A 244 13.45 14.44 6.15
C THR A 244 12.32 13.46 5.81
N TYR A 245 12.64 12.36 5.14
CA TYR A 245 11.75 11.21 5.00
C TYR A 245 11.69 10.36 6.26
N GLY A 246 10.60 9.60 6.39
CA GLY A 246 10.41 8.57 7.40
C GLY A 246 11.47 7.46 7.32
N TRP A 247 11.50 6.61 8.34
CA TRP A 247 12.41 5.47 8.41
C TRP A 247 11.80 4.34 9.22
N ILE A 248 12.25 3.12 8.93
CA ILE A 248 11.90 1.91 9.70
C ILE A 248 12.47 2.04 11.11
N LYS A 249 11.62 1.93 12.13
CA LYS A 249 11.94 2.12 13.55
C LYS A 249 12.47 0.84 14.20
N GLU A 250 13.07 1.00 15.37
CA GLU A 250 13.62 -0.12 16.13
C GLU A 250 12.56 -1.14 16.59
N SER A 251 11.32 -0.70 16.85
CA SER A 251 10.20 -1.60 17.17
C SER A 251 9.93 -2.59 16.02
N GLN A 252 9.90 -2.09 14.78
CA GLN A 252 9.74 -2.88 13.56
C GLN A 252 10.94 -3.82 13.34
N LEU A 253 12.17 -3.35 13.55
CA LEU A 253 13.37 -4.17 13.44
C LEU A 253 13.42 -5.28 14.52
N SER A 254 12.99 -4.97 15.74
CA SER A 254 12.90 -5.92 16.84
C SER A 254 11.88 -7.02 16.55
N TRP A 255 10.68 -6.63 16.09
CA TRP A 255 9.67 -7.56 15.61
C TRP A 255 10.21 -8.45 14.48
N LEU A 256 10.85 -7.86 13.47
CA LEU A 256 11.39 -8.58 12.32
C LEU A 256 12.44 -9.62 12.73
N ARG A 257 13.36 -9.28 13.64
CA ARG A 257 14.32 -10.24 14.21
C ARG A 257 13.60 -11.39 14.93
N GLY A 258 12.52 -11.09 15.64
CA GLY A 258 11.67 -12.09 16.29
C GLY A 258 11.04 -13.07 15.29
N VAL A 259 10.47 -12.54 14.21
CA VAL A 259 9.89 -13.32 13.11
C VAL A 259 10.94 -14.23 12.47
N SER A 260 12.11 -13.68 12.12
CA SER A 260 13.22 -14.44 11.52
C SER A 260 13.71 -15.58 12.43
N LYS A 261 13.93 -15.30 13.72
CA LYS A 261 14.34 -16.32 14.72
C LYS A 261 13.31 -17.43 14.88
N ALA A 262 12.01 -17.11 14.86
CA ALA A 262 10.97 -18.13 14.97
C ALA A 262 11.04 -19.17 13.83
N TYR A 263 11.40 -18.74 12.62
CA TYR A 263 11.62 -19.65 11.49
C TYR A 263 12.93 -20.44 11.60
N GLN A 264 13.96 -19.86 12.20
CA GLN A 264 15.21 -20.58 12.49
C GLN A 264 14.99 -21.70 13.54
N GLY A 265 14.20 -21.43 14.60
CA GLY A 265 13.90 -22.40 15.66
C GLY A 265 12.97 -23.54 15.24
N GLN A 266 11.96 -23.27 14.39
CA GLN A 266 11.06 -24.31 13.87
C GLN A 266 11.77 -25.41 13.05
N ASN A 267 12.93 -25.09 12.48
CA ASN A 267 13.75 -26.07 11.75
C ASN A 267 14.56 -26.97 12.69
N GLN A 268 14.84 -26.55 13.93
CA GLN A 268 15.60 -27.35 14.90
C GLN A 268 14.72 -28.36 15.66
N ASP A 269 13.45 -28.04 15.94
CA ASP A 269 12.55 -28.95 16.67
C ASP A 269 12.04 -30.14 15.83
N LYS A 270 12.22 -30.12 14.49
CA LYS A 270 11.87 -31.25 13.60
C LYS A 270 12.98 -32.29 13.46
N ASP A 271 14.13 -32.10 14.11
CA ASP A 271 15.37 -32.84 13.85
C ASP A 271 15.53 -34.17 14.63
N GLN A 272 14.43 -34.88 14.92
CA GLN A 272 14.47 -36.23 15.52
C GLN A 272 14.50 -37.38 14.50
N SER A 273 14.61 -37.09 13.20
CA SER A 273 14.86 -38.11 12.17
C SER A 273 16.15 -37.81 11.40
N ALA A 274 17.17 -38.63 11.61
CA ALA A 274 18.56 -38.47 11.16
C ALA A 274 18.80 -38.46 9.63
N ASP A 275 17.76 -38.31 8.80
CA ASP A 275 17.83 -38.44 7.34
C ASP A 275 17.54 -37.14 6.57
N ILE A 276 17.41 -35.99 7.25
CA ILE A 276 17.05 -34.71 6.61
C ILE A 276 17.99 -33.55 6.94
N SER A 277 19.30 -33.79 6.89
CA SER A 277 20.34 -32.74 6.99
C SER A 277 20.23 -31.62 5.95
N PHE A 278 19.48 -31.81 4.86
CA PHE A 278 19.19 -30.79 3.84
C PHE A 278 18.10 -29.78 4.25
N LEU A 279 17.34 -30.02 5.33
CA LEU A 279 16.34 -29.09 5.88
C LEU A 279 16.93 -28.07 6.86
N SER A 280 18.21 -28.19 7.21
CA SER A 280 18.86 -27.40 8.27
C SER A 280 19.13 -25.93 7.88
N ALA A 281 18.97 -25.57 6.59
CA ALA A 281 19.15 -24.19 6.14
C ALA A 281 17.89 -23.35 6.38
N THR A 282 18.04 -22.22 7.07
CA THR A 282 16.99 -21.21 7.21
C THR A 282 16.49 -20.78 5.82
N PRO A 283 15.17 -20.84 5.54
CA PRO A 283 14.62 -20.37 4.27
C PRO A 283 15.07 -18.93 4.00
N PRO A 284 15.53 -18.59 2.78
CA PRO A 284 15.89 -17.22 2.48
C PRO A 284 14.66 -16.32 2.55
N ALA A 285 14.91 -15.02 2.70
CA ALA A 285 13.88 -14.00 2.75
C ALA A 285 14.12 -12.89 1.72
N LEU A 286 13.03 -12.29 1.27
CA LEU A 286 13.00 -11.04 0.51
C LEU A 286 12.28 -9.99 1.35
N ALA A 287 12.81 -8.77 1.40
CA ALA A 287 12.15 -7.66 2.10
C ALA A 287 11.62 -6.62 1.11
N PHE A 288 10.53 -5.97 1.47
CA PHE A 288 9.86 -4.94 0.69
C PHE A 288 9.52 -3.76 1.59
N PHE A 289 9.92 -2.57 1.17
CA PHE A 289 9.55 -1.31 1.79
C PHE A 289 9.73 -0.18 0.78
N HIS A 290 9.16 0.99 1.02
CA HIS A 290 9.09 2.02 -0.01
C HIS A 290 10.34 2.92 -0.05
N ILE A 291 10.64 3.59 1.06
CA ILE A 291 11.70 4.61 1.16
C ILE A 291 13.08 3.91 1.29
N PRO A 292 14.09 4.29 0.49
CA PRO A 292 15.42 3.72 0.57
C PRO A 292 16.10 3.96 1.93
N ILE A 293 17.04 3.08 2.28
CA ILE A 293 17.91 3.28 3.45
C ILE A 293 19.11 4.19 3.12
N PRO A 294 19.70 4.88 4.10
CA PRO A 294 20.84 5.78 3.87
C PRO A 294 22.05 5.15 3.20
N GLU A 295 22.32 3.88 3.47
CA GLU A 295 23.47 3.14 2.95
C GLU A 295 23.44 2.95 1.43
N ILE A 296 22.28 3.07 0.78
CA ILE A 296 22.17 3.02 -0.69
C ILE A 296 23.06 4.07 -1.36
N ARG A 297 23.27 5.22 -0.71
CA ARG A 297 24.14 6.29 -1.22
C ARG A 297 25.62 5.89 -1.29
N GLN A 298 26.01 4.78 -0.67
CA GLN A 298 27.38 4.25 -0.73
C GLN A 298 27.66 3.47 -2.01
N LEU A 299 26.62 3.05 -2.74
CA LEU A 299 26.77 2.27 -3.96
C LEU A 299 27.41 3.10 -5.07
N SER A 300 28.49 2.57 -5.65
CA SER A 300 29.11 3.16 -6.84
C SER A 300 28.28 2.82 -8.08
N PRO A 301 28.15 3.75 -9.06
CA PRO A 301 27.53 3.44 -10.36
C PRO A 301 28.19 2.29 -11.14
N LYS A 302 29.41 1.88 -10.77
CA LYS A 302 30.10 0.72 -11.38
C LYS A 302 29.73 -0.63 -10.76
N GLU A 303 29.08 -0.61 -9.61
CA GLU A 303 28.75 -1.79 -8.78
C GLU A 303 27.26 -2.11 -8.80
N ILE A 304 26.51 -1.46 -9.69
CA ILE A 304 25.08 -1.61 -9.87
C ILE A 304 24.76 -2.18 -11.24
N VAL A 305 23.60 -2.84 -11.35
CA VAL A 305 23.01 -3.27 -12.61
C VAL A 305 21.70 -2.51 -12.81
N GLY A 306 21.55 -1.80 -13.93
CA GLY A 306 20.47 -0.84 -14.19
C GLY A 306 20.97 0.61 -14.12
N HIS A 307 20.06 1.57 -13.91
CA HIS A 307 20.37 2.99 -14.02
C HIS A 307 20.15 3.74 -12.70
N PHE A 308 21.20 4.41 -12.23
CA PHE A 308 21.14 5.45 -11.21
C PHE A 308 20.98 6.80 -11.93
N GLN A 309 19.79 7.40 -11.87
CA GLN A 309 19.45 8.64 -12.58
C GLN A 309 19.11 9.81 -11.65
N GLU A 310 18.88 9.54 -10.37
CA GLU A 310 18.65 10.57 -9.36
C GLU A 310 19.26 10.21 -8.02
N TYR A 311 19.44 11.23 -7.18
CA TYR A 311 19.99 11.05 -5.86
C TYR A 311 19.00 10.32 -4.95
N ALA A 312 19.44 9.28 -4.26
CA ALA A 312 18.58 8.47 -3.40
C ALA A 312 17.98 9.32 -2.25
N ALA A 313 16.66 9.50 -2.26
CA ALA A 313 15.91 10.32 -1.32
C ALA A 313 15.57 9.55 -0.03
N CYS A 314 16.59 9.08 0.69
CA CYS A 314 16.40 8.40 1.97
C CYS A 314 16.26 9.38 3.15
N SER A 315 15.87 8.85 4.31
CA SER A 315 15.93 9.56 5.59
C SER A 315 17.35 10.06 5.94
N SER A 316 17.44 11.12 6.74
CA SER A 316 18.65 11.54 7.42
C SER A 316 19.00 10.65 8.62
N VAL A 317 18.06 9.83 9.09
CA VAL A 317 18.26 8.91 10.21
C VAL A 317 18.64 7.54 9.69
N ASN A 318 19.77 7.02 10.16
CA ASN A 318 20.12 5.61 10.00
C ASN A 318 19.73 4.85 11.27
N SER A 319 18.67 4.04 11.18
CA SER A 319 18.18 3.21 12.29
C SER A 319 18.82 1.81 12.36
N GLY A 320 19.83 1.53 11.52
CA GLY A 320 20.50 0.23 11.52
C GLY A 320 19.75 -0.86 10.75
N VAL A 321 18.95 -0.50 9.74
CA VAL A 321 18.22 -1.46 8.89
C VAL A 321 19.18 -2.43 8.22
N LEU A 322 20.21 -1.95 7.49
CA LEU A 322 21.18 -2.81 6.82
C LEU A 322 21.86 -3.76 7.80
N GLN A 323 22.35 -3.23 8.93
CA GLN A 323 23.02 -4.01 9.95
C GLN A 323 22.11 -5.10 10.53
N THR A 324 20.82 -4.78 10.73
CA THR A 324 19.82 -5.75 11.19
C THR A 324 19.62 -6.87 10.17
N LEU A 325 19.37 -6.54 8.90
CA LEU A 325 19.15 -7.54 7.84
C LEU A 325 20.38 -8.44 7.64
N VAL A 326 21.58 -7.86 7.66
CA VAL A 326 22.84 -8.63 7.61
C VAL A 326 22.97 -9.57 8.79
N SER A 327 22.64 -9.11 10.01
CA SER A 327 22.71 -9.94 11.22
C SER A 327 21.70 -11.08 11.26
N MET A 328 20.54 -10.91 10.60
CA MET A 328 19.52 -11.96 10.48
C MET A 328 19.97 -13.09 9.54
N GLY A 329 20.74 -12.76 8.49
CA GLY A 329 21.40 -13.71 7.60
C GLY A 329 20.48 -14.43 6.59
N ASP A 330 19.17 -14.36 6.75
CA ASP A 330 18.17 -14.95 5.86
C ASP A 330 17.79 -14.04 4.68
N VAL A 331 17.76 -12.72 4.88
CA VAL A 331 17.40 -11.73 3.83
C VAL A 331 18.46 -11.68 2.74
N LYS A 332 18.07 -11.95 1.49
CA LYS A 332 18.96 -11.98 0.31
C LYS A 332 18.80 -10.79 -0.61
N ALA A 333 17.59 -10.23 -0.67
CA ALA A 333 17.31 -9.03 -1.44
C ALA A 333 16.21 -8.18 -0.79
N VAL A 334 16.27 -6.90 -1.10
CA VAL A 334 15.36 -5.84 -0.66
C VAL A 334 14.86 -5.12 -1.90
N PHE A 335 13.54 -4.94 -2.00
CA PHE A 335 12.89 -4.28 -3.14
C PHE A 335 12.21 -3.00 -2.68
N ILE A 336 12.53 -1.89 -3.36
CA ILE A 336 12.15 -0.52 -2.99
C ILE A 336 11.59 0.28 -4.17
N GLY A 337 10.95 1.41 -3.87
CA GLY A 337 10.40 2.38 -4.83
C GLY A 337 10.98 3.78 -4.61
N HIS A 338 10.12 4.80 -4.55
CA HIS A 338 10.37 6.17 -4.09
C HIS A 338 11.16 7.08 -5.03
N ASP A 339 12.31 6.61 -5.52
CA ASP A 339 13.15 7.33 -6.49
C ASP A 339 12.79 6.86 -7.90
N HIS A 340 11.84 7.52 -8.56
CA HIS A 340 11.10 6.97 -9.72
C HIS A 340 11.97 6.71 -10.96
N THR A 341 13.08 7.42 -11.11
CA THR A 341 14.01 7.29 -12.25
C THR A 341 15.16 6.32 -11.97
N ASN A 342 15.37 5.95 -10.70
CA ASN A 342 16.27 4.88 -10.31
C ASN A 342 15.59 3.52 -10.54
N ASP A 343 16.32 2.60 -11.17
CA ASP A 343 15.82 1.25 -11.46
C ASP A 343 16.90 0.18 -11.36
N PHE A 344 17.95 0.50 -10.60
CA PHE A 344 19.12 -0.35 -10.45
C PHE A 344 18.97 -1.33 -9.27
N CYS A 345 19.81 -2.36 -9.29
CA CYS A 345 20.10 -3.18 -8.13
C CYS A 345 21.59 -3.06 -7.79
N GLY A 346 21.92 -2.95 -6.51
CA GLY A 346 23.31 -2.97 -6.01
C GLY A 346 23.45 -3.83 -4.77
N ASN A 347 24.66 -4.37 -4.55
CA ASN A 347 24.93 -5.21 -3.39
C ASN A 347 25.53 -4.40 -2.24
N LEU A 348 24.86 -4.42 -1.09
CA LEU A 348 25.33 -3.87 0.17
C LEU A 348 25.52 -5.00 1.17
N SER A 349 26.77 -5.27 1.54
CA SER A 349 27.12 -6.27 2.56
C SER A 349 26.49 -7.66 2.34
N GLY A 350 26.42 -8.10 1.08
CA GLY A 350 25.85 -9.40 0.71
C GLY A 350 24.35 -9.40 0.42
N ILE A 351 23.66 -8.27 0.58
CA ILE A 351 22.22 -8.12 0.31
C ILE A 351 22.03 -7.24 -0.93
N TRP A 352 21.18 -7.69 -1.85
CA TRP A 352 20.83 -6.90 -3.04
C TRP A 352 19.72 -5.90 -2.73
N PHE A 353 19.94 -4.62 -2.97
CA PHE A 353 18.93 -3.57 -2.88
C PHE A 353 18.52 -3.16 -4.29
N CYS A 354 17.24 -3.30 -4.61
CA CYS A 354 16.70 -3.22 -5.96
C CYS A 354 15.56 -2.21 -6.05
N TYR A 355 15.76 -1.13 -6.80
CA TYR A 355 14.69 -0.22 -7.18
C TYR A 355 13.77 -0.85 -8.23
N GLY A 356 12.46 -0.69 -8.03
CA GLY A 356 11.44 -1.11 -9.00
C GLY A 356 11.39 -0.23 -10.26
N GLY A 357 11.72 1.06 -10.10
CA GLY A 357 11.48 2.10 -11.10
C GLY A 357 10.02 2.56 -11.10
N GLY A 358 9.77 3.80 -11.56
CA GLY A 358 8.44 4.38 -11.58
C GLY A 358 7.52 3.72 -12.60
N PHE A 359 6.40 3.20 -12.11
CA PHE A 359 5.40 2.51 -12.93
C PHE A 359 4.35 3.45 -13.53
N GLY A 360 3.83 4.39 -12.72
CA GLY A 360 2.72 5.23 -13.12
C GLY A 360 3.14 6.52 -13.81
N TYR A 361 2.18 7.16 -14.47
CA TYR A 361 2.43 8.37 -15.26
C TYR A 361 2.08 9.67 -14.55
N HIS A 362 1.34 9.64 -13.45
CA HIS A 362 1.07 10.85 -12.66
C HIS A 362 2.22 11.24 -11.73
N GLY A 363 2.99 10.25 -11.27
CA GLY A 363 4.26 10.47 -10.58
C GLY A 363 5.30 11.06 -11.53
N TYR A 364 6.29 11.77 -11.00
CA TYR A 364 7.38 12.28 -11.83
C TYR A 364 8.14 11.13 -12.51
N GLY A 365 8.82 11.44 -13.60
CA GLY A 365 9.67 10.51 -14.32
C GLY A 365 10.68 11.28 -15.16
N LYS A 366 11.00 10.75 -16.34
CA LYS A 366 11.88 11.42 -17.29
C LYS A 366 11.42 11.13 -18.69
N ALA A 367 11.14 12.18 -19.46
CA ALA A 367 10.71 12.03 -20.85
C ALA A 367 11.73 11.22 -21.66
N GLY A 368 11.23 10.25 -22.43
CA GLY A 368 12.06 9.30 -23.18
C GLY A 368 12.60 8.12 -22.36
N LEU A 369 12.27 8.03 -21.06
CA LEU A 369 12.58 6.89 -20.22
C LEU A 369 11.29 6.10 -19.93
N PRO A 370 11.07 4.92 -20.56
CA PRO A 370 9.82 4.17 -20.42
C PRO A 370 9.54 3.80 -18.95
N ARG A 371 8.27 3.87 -18.52
CA ARG A 371 7.85 3.31 -17.22
C ARG A 371 8.15 1.82 -17.17
N ARG A 372 8.21 1.23 -15.98
CA ARG A 372 8.57 -0.19 -15.85
C ARG A 372 8.04 -0.82 -14.58
N ALA A 373 7.99 -2.15 -14.60
CA ALA A 373 7.83 -2.98 -13.42
C ALA A 373 9.03 -3.91 -13.31
N ARG A 374 9.34 -4.34 -12.08
CA ARG A 374 10.39 -5.33 -11.83
C ARG A 374 9.76 -6.70 -11.63
N VAL A 375 10.38 -7.72 -12.20
CA VAL A 375 9.98 -9.10 -12.01
C VAL A 375 11.05 -9.79 -11.19
N ILE A 376 10.62 -10.55 -10.19
CA ILE A 376 11.46 -11.33 -9.30
C ILE A 376 11.08 -12.79 -9.52
N LYS A 377 12.04 -13.63 -9.88
CA LYS A 377 11.84 -15.07 -10.07
C LYS A 377 12.74 -15.83 -9.12
N VAL A 378 12.12 -16.65 -8.29
CA VAL A 378 12.79 -17.56 -7.37
C VAL A 378 12.64 -18.98 -7.92
N GLU A 379 13.73 -19.73 -7.95
CA GLU A 379 13.77 -21.10 -8.46
C GLU A 379 14.29 -22.05 -7.37
N LEU A 380 13.56 -23.16 -7.15
CA LEU A 380 14.01 -24.25 -6.28
C LEU A 380 15.09 -25.09 -6.98
N GLU A 381 15.99 -25.65 -6.20
CA GLU A 381 16.97 -26.62 -6.69
C GLU A 381 16.29 -27.97 -6.95
N LYS A 382 16.65 -28.62 -8.06
CA LYS A 382 16.17 -29.97 -8.40
C LYS A 382 17.17 -31.04 -7.96
N GLY A 383 16.94 -31.63 -6.79
CA GLY A 383 17.72 -32.75 -6.26
C GLY A 383 17.19 -34.10 -6.77
N GLY A 384 17.70 -34.56 -7.91
CA GLY A 384 17.28 -35.83 -8.52
C GLY A 384 15.78 -35.84 -8.90
N LYS A 385 14.95 -36.53 -8.10
CA LYS A 385 13.48 -36.62 -8.29
C LYS A 385 12.66 -35.66 -7.41
N ALA A 386 13.29 -34.87 -6.54
CA ALA A 386 12.61 -33.98 -5.60
C ALA A 386 13.05 -32.51 -5.75
N TRP A 387 12.17 -31.60 -5.36
CA TRP A 387 12.53 -30.20 -5.14
C TRP A 387 13.18 -30.02 -3.77
N MET A 388 14.26 -29.26 -3.74
CA MET A 388 15.02 -28.87 -2.55
C MET A 388 14.75 -27.40 -2.24
N GLY A 389 15.62 -26.76 -1.45
CA GLY A 389 15.52 -25.34 -1.10
C GLY A 389 15.67 -24.40 -2.30
N VAL A 390 15.56 -23.10 -2.02
CA VAL A 390 15.78 -22.05 -3.02
C VAL A 390 17.22 -22.10 -3.53
N GLN A 391 17.37 -22.20 -4.85
CA GLN A 391 18.66 -22.20 -5.53
C GLN A 391 19.06 -20.82 -6.02
N THR A 392 18.12 -20.13 -6.67
CA THR A 392 18.40 -18.85 -7.33
C THR A 392 17.26 -17.87 -7.14
N ILE A 393 17.63 -16.60 -7.01
CA ILE A 393 16.73 -15.45 -7.07
C ILE A 393 17.27 -14.60 -8.23
N LYS A 394 16.46 -14.43 -9.27
CA LYS A 394 16.77 -13.60 -10.44
C LYS A 394 15.80 -12.46 -10.53
N THR A 395 16.24 -11.34 -11.08
CA THR A 395 15.34 -10.22 -11.35
C THR A 395 15.65 -9.56 -12.68
N TRP A 396 14.62 -8.99 -13.30
CA TRP A 396 14.72 -8.17 -14.50
C TRP A 396 13.63 -7.11 -14.48
N LYS A 397 13.67 -6.16 -15.41
CA LYS A 397 12.61 -5.18 -15.60
C LYS A 397 11.85 -5.45 -16.89
N ARG A 398 10.57 -5.09 -16.88
CA ARG A 398 9.70 -5.02 -18.05
C ARG A 398 9.36 -3.57 -18.30
N LEU A 399 9.71 -3.08 -19.49
CA LEU A 399 9.43 -1.71 -19.90
C LEU A 399 7.99 -1.59 -20.40
N ASP A 400 7.33 -0.48 -20.10
CA ASP A 400 6.06 -0.08 -20.70
C ASP A 400 6.29 0.51 -22.10
N ASN A 401 6.78 -0.34 -22.99
CA ASN A 401 6.89 -0.07 -24.41
C ASN A 401 6.10 -1.09 -25.21
N GLU A 402 5.93 -0.88 -26.52
CA GLU A 402 5.11 -1.74 -27.39
C GLU A 402 5.44 -3.24 -27.29
N LYS A 403 6.69 -3.59 -26.94
CA LYS A 403 7.19 -4.97 -26.88
C LYS A 403 7.27 -5.54 -25.46
N LEU A 404 6.92 -4.78 -24.43
CA LEU A 404 7.14 -5.12 -23.02
C LEU A 404 8.56 -5.66 -22.77
N SER A 405 9.55 -4.89 -23.24
CA SER A 405 10.94 -5.35 -23.36
C SER A 405 11.52 -5.79 -22.01
N LYS A 406 12.21 -6.94 -21.99
CA LYS A 406 13.01 -7.41 -20.84
C LYS A 406 14.37 -6.73 -20.87
N ILE A 407 14.77 -6.12 -19.77
CA ILE A 407 16.10 -5.51 -19.63
C ILE A 407 16.71 -5.86 -18.26
N ASP A 408 18.03 -5.71 -18.18
CA ASP A 408 18.82 -5.77 -16.94
C ASP A 408 18.50 -7.00 -16.09
N GLU A 409 18.58 -8.18 -16.70
CA GLU A 409 18.49 -9.46 -15.97
C GLU A 409 19.77 -9.69 -15.16
N GLN A 410 19.58 -10.10 -13.91
CA GLN A 410 20.66 -10.34 -12.95
C GLN A 410 20.29 -11.40 -11.92
#